data_AF-A0A7W0YVS8-F1
#
_entry.id   AF-A0A7W0YVS8-F1
#
_cell.length_a   1.000
_cell.length_b   1.000
_cell.length_c   1.000
_cell.angle_alpha   90.00
_cell.angle_beta   90.00
_cell.angle_gamma   90.00
#
_symmetry.space_group_name_H-M   'P 1'
#
loop_
_entity.id
_entity.type
_entity.pdbx_description
1 polymer ?
#
loop_
_entity_poly.entity_id
_entity_poly.type
_entity_poly.pdbx_seq_one_letter_code
_entity_poly.pdbx_strand_id
1 'polypeptide(L)'
;MRDGAQLVDIRSDSQRATDGVIPGAYVVARNVLEWRLDPASPNRDPRLADGDAALLLLCDGGYQSSLAAATIQRFGYRPVTDVIGGFRAWRAAGLPVQPDGLVADGELLQIPGAAISS
;
A
#
# COMPACT_ATOMS: atom_id res chain seq x y z
N MET A 1 11.92 9.78 13.83
CA MET A 1 11.57 9.13 12.55
C MET A 1 12.77 9.35 11.64
N ARG A 2 13.37 8.29 11.09
CA ARG A 2 14.47 8.45 10.12
C ARG A 2 13.84 8.90 8.80
N ASP A 3 14.48 9.82 8.10
CA ASP A 3 14.05 10.30 6.78
C ASP A 3 13.63 9.17 5.83
N GLY A 4 12.48 9.33 5.18
CA GLY A 4 12.33 8.86 3.80
C GLY A 4 12.05 7.37 3.54
N ALA A 5 11.16 6.73 4.30
CA ALA A 5 10.61 5.43 3.86
C ALA A 5 9.19 5.61 3.27
N GLN A 6 8.95 5.03 2.10
CA GLN A 6 7.66 5.10 1.40
C GLN A 6 6.81 3.88 1.75
N LEU A 7 5.64 4.15 2.32
CA LEU A 7 4.64 3.11 2.61
C LEU A 7 3.90 2.75 1.32
N VAL A 8 3.82 1.46 1.00
CA VAL A 8 3.13 0.93 -0.16
C VAL A 8 2.01 0.00 0.28
N ASP A 9 0.76 0.41 0.07
CA ASP A 9 -0.43 -0.39 0.37
C ASP A 9 -0.75 -1.32 -0.81
N ILE A 10 -0.68 -2.62 -0.56
CA ILE A 10 -0.90 -3.69 -1.55
C ILE A 10 -2.23 -4.42 -1.36
N ARG A 11 -3.09 -3.94 -0.46
CA ARG A 11 -4.44 -4.48 -0.24
C ARG A 11 -5.33 -4.28 -1.46
N SER A 12 -6.37 -5.10 -1.60
CA SER A 12 -7.37 -4.94 -2.65
C SER A 12 -8.19 -3.66 -2.46
N ASP A 13 -8.81 -3.19 -3.53
CA ASP A 13 -9.72 -2.04 -3.49
C ASP A 13 -10.89 -2.29 -2.52
N SER A 14 -11.44 -3.51 -2.48
CA SER A 14 -12.51 -3.89 -1.55
C SER A 14 -12.09 -3.82 -0.08
N GLN A 15 -10.86 -4.22 0.23
CA GLN A 15 -10.31 -4.09 1.58
C GLN A 15 -10.17 -2.62 1.95
N ARG A 16 -9.59 -1.78 1.07
CA ARG A 16 -9.43 -0.35 1.34
C ARG A 16 -10.78 0.39 1.44
N ALA A 17 -11.75 0.05 0.60
CA ALA A 17 -13.10 0.61 0.68
C ALA A 17 -13.80 0.29 2.01
N THR A 18 -13.61 -0.93 2.52
CA THR A 18 -14.21 -1.36 3.78
C THR A 18 -13.46 -0.82 4.99
N ASP A 19 -12.13 -0.84 4.92
CA ASP A 19 -11.27 -0.60 6.07
C ASP A 19 -10.65 0.81 6.11
N GLY A 20 -10.80 1.59 5.06
CA GLY A 20 -10.08 2.84 4.89
C GLY A 20 -8.64 2.66 4.47
N VAL A 21 -7.98 3.80 4.27
CA VAL A 21 -6.64 3.98 3.72
C VAL A 21 -5.71 4.64 4.73
N ILE A 22 -4.41 4.38 4.59
CA ILE A 22 -3.40 5.11 5.36
C ILE A 22 -3.02 6.37 4.58
N PRO A 23 -3.14 7.58 5.18
CA PRO A 23 -2.79 8.82 4.51
C PRO A 23 -1.34 8.82 4.00
N GLY A 24 -1.15 9.17 2.73
CA GLY A 24 0.17 9.21 2.10
C GLY A 24 0.75 7.86 1.68
N ALA A 25 0.03 6.74 1.88
CA ALA A 25 0.46 5.44 1.35
C ALA A 25 0.31 5.39 -0.18
N TYR A 26 1.32 4.87 -0.86
CA TYR A 26 1.28 4.63 -2.30
C TYR A 26 0.58 3.30 -2.58
N VAL A 27 -0.49 3.32 -3.39
CA VAL A 27 -1.28 2.11 -3.64
C VAL A 27 -0.77 1.38 -4.88
N VAL A 28 -0.44 0.09 -4.73
CA VAL A 28 -0.14 -0.81 -5.86
C VAL A 28 -0.76 -2.17 -5.59
N ALA A 29 -1.62 -2.64 -6.48
CA ALA A 29 -2.21 -3.97 -6.35
C ALA A 29 -1.13 -5.05 -6.27
N ARG A 30 -1.29 -5.99 -5.32
CA ARG A 30 -0.32 -7.06 -5.08
C ARG A 30 0.07 -7.83 -6.35
N ASN A 31 -0.88 -8.08 -7.26
CA ASN A 31 -0.66 -8.90 -8.44
C ASN A 31 0.30 -8.28 -9.48
N VAL A 32 0.56 -6.97 -9.40
CA VAL A 32 1.44 -6.26 -10.35
C VAL A 32 2.76 -5.79 -9.72
N LEU A 33 2.91 -6.02 -8.42
CA LEU A 33 3.92 -5.36 -7.59
C LEU A 33 5.35 -5.61 -8.09
N GLU A 34 5.70 -6.86 -8.39
CA GLU A 34 7.06 -7.24 -8.77
C GLU A 34 7.53 -6.51 -10.03
N TRP A 35 6.76 -6.54 -11.12
CA TRP A 35 7.18 -5.87 -12.36
C TRP A 35 7.01 -4.36 -12.32
N ARG A 36 6.23 -3.81 -11.38
CA ARG A 36 6.23 -2.37 -11.09
C ARG A 36 7.50 -1.94 -10.35
N LEU A 37 8.14 -2.85 -9.62
CA LEU A 37 9.31 -2.59 -8.78
C LEU A 37 10.64 -3.07 -9.36
N ASP A 38 10.63 -3.92 -10.38
CA ASP A 38 11.84 -4.38 -11.05
C ASP A 38 12.43 -3.23 -11.93
N PRO A 39 13.67 -2.76 -11.70
CA PRO A 39 14.29 -1.70 -12.49
C PRO A 39 14.51 -2.12 -13.96
N ALA A 40 14.63 -3.43 -14.22
CA ALA A 40 14.78 -3.97 -15.56
C ALA A 40 13.43 -4.11 -16.30
N SER A 41 12.30 -3.98 -15.60
CA SER A 41 10.98 -4.08 -16.20
C SER A 41 10.65 -2.83 -17.05
N PRO A 42 10.17 -2.99 -18.30
CA PRO A 42 9.71 -1.87 -19.12
C PRO A 42 8.40 -1.25 -18.58
N ASN A 43 7.68 -1.95 -17.71
CA ASN A 43 6.43 -1.51 -17.09
C ASN A 43 6.61 -1.01 -15.66
N ARG A 44 7.86 -0.82 -15.21
CA ARG A 44 8.16 -0.34 -13.87
C ARG A 44 7.49 1.01 -13.60
N ASP A 45 7.16 1.26 -12.35
CA ASP A 45 6.68 2.56 -11.91
C ASP A 45 7.87 3.39 -11.44
N PRO A 46 8.26 4.50 -12.13
CA PRO A 46 9.43 5.28 -11.74
C PRO A 46 9.37 5.84 -10.31
N ARG A 47 8.17 6.12 -9.79
CA ARG A 47 8.00 6.62 -8.41
C ARG A 47 8.35 5.57 -7.37
N LEU A 48 8.21 4.31 -7.74
CA LEU A 48 8.58 3.19 -6.91
C LEU A 48 9.98 2.71 -7.27
N ALA A 49 10.23 2.27 -8.50
CA ALA A 49 11.46 1.59 -8.90
C ALA A 49 12.71 2.49 -8.87
N ASP A 50 12.59 3.77 -9.22
CA ASP A 50 13.76 4.64 -9.46
C ASP A 50 14.11 5.52 -8.23
N GLY A 51 13.38 5.39 -7.12
CA GLY A 51 13.62 6.13 -5.88
C GLY A 51 14.59 5.43 -4.92
N ASP A 52 15.32 6.23 -4.14
CA ASP A 52 16.27 5.78 -3.10
C ASP A 52 15.60 5.46 -1.75
N ALA A 53 14.35 5.91 -1.58
CA ALA A 53 13.57 5.73 -0.35
C ALA A 53 13.31 4.24 -0.05
N ALA A 54 13.58 3.81 1.17
CA ALA A 54 13.23 2.45 1.61
C ALA A 54 11.72 2.20 1.44
N LEU A 55 11.32 0.98 1.09
CA LEU A 55 9.90 0.65 0.99
C LEU A 55 9.40 -0.13 2.21
N LEU A 56 8.23 0.25 2.71
CA LEU A 56 7.45 -0.53 3.66
C LEU A 56 6.21 -1.05 2.94
N LEU A 57 6.10 -2.36 2.78
CA LEU A 57 4.95 -3.00 2.18
C LEU A 57 3.88 -3.30 3.23
N LEU A 58 2.63 -3.03 2.89
CA LEU A 58 1.49 -3.23 3.76
C LEU A 58 0.43 -4.07 3.05
N CYS A 59 0.15 -5.27 3.56
CA CYS A 59 -1.11 -5.96 3.27
C CYS A 59 -2.00 -5.96 4.51
N ASP A 60 -3.12 -6.69 4.46
CA ASP A 60 -4.08 -6.73 5.56
C ASP A 60 -3.49 -7.30 6.86
N GLY A 61 -2.72 -8.40 6.79
CA GLY A 61 -2.22 -9.12 7.97
C GLY A 61 -0.71 -9.37 8.04
N GLY A 62 0.09 -8.85 7.12
CA GLY A 62 1.57 -8.99 7.10
C GLY A 62 2.12 -10.19 6.32
N TYR A 63 1.32 -11.22 6.04
CA TYR A 63 1.81 -12.43 5.36
C TYR A 63 2.20 -12.22 3.89
N GLN A 64 1.36 -11.54 3.11
CA GLN A 64 1.65 -11.29 1.69
C GLN A 64 2.75 -10.25 1.50
N SER A 65 2.80 -9.24 2.38
CA SER A 65 3.79 -8.16 2.30
C SER A 65 5.20 -8.65 2.65
N SER A 66 5.36 -9.52 3.65
CA SER A 66 6.66 -10.12 3.99
C SER A 66 7.22 -10.98 2.84
N LEU A 67 6.39 -11.83 2.23
CA LEU A 67 6.79 -12.63 1.06
C LEU A 67 7.14 -11.76 -0.16
N ALA A 68 6.37 -10.70 -0.39
CA ALA A 68 6.66 -9.74 -1.44
C ALA A 68 7.99 -9.01 -1.18
N ALA A 69 8.21 -8.53 0.04
CA ALA A 69 9.44 -7.84 0.43
C ALA A 69 10.67 -8.73 0.20
N ALA A 70 10.61 -9.99 0.63
CA ALA A 70 11.67 -10.96 0.38
C ALA A 70 11.95 -11.18 -1.12
N THR A 71 10.90 -11.21 -1.95
CA THR A 71 11.05 -11.33 -3.40
C THR A 71 11.73 -10.09 -4.00
N ILE A 72 11.26 -8.90 -3.63
CA ILE A 72 11.74 -7.62 -4.18
C ILE A 72 13.16 -7.30 -3.73
N GLN A 73 13.56 -7.70 -2.51
CA GLN A 73 14.94 -7.55 -2.04
C GLN A 73 15.96 -8.19 -2.99
N ARG A 74 15.57 -9.24 -3.74
CA ARG A 74 16.43 -9.89 -4.73
C ARG A 74 16.75 -9.01 -5.94
N PHE A 75 16.03 -7.91 -6.14
CA PHE A 75 16.32 -6.94 -7.20
C PHE A 75 17.51 -6.04 -6.85
N GLY A 76 17.92 -5.97 -5.57
CA GLY A 76 19.23 -5.45 -5.17
C GLY A 76 19.42 -3.93 -5.16
N TYR A 77 18.38 -3.12 -5.33
CA TYR A 77 18.54 -1.66 -5.48
C TYR A 77 18.25 -0.83 -4.21
N ARG A 78 17.43 -1.30 -3.25
CA ARG A 78 17.20 -0.59 -1.97
C ARG A 78 16.59 -1.48 -0.88
N PRO A 79 16.59 -1.02 0.39
CA PRO A 79 15.89 -1.72 1.47
C PRO A 79 14.37 -1.79 1.23
N VAL A 80 13.82 -2.99 1.34
CA VAL A 80 12.38 -3.24 1.30
C VAL A 80 12.02 -4.13 2.48
N THR A 81 11.00 -3.75 3.25
CA THR A 81 10.48 -4.54 4.38
C THR A 81 8.96 -4.42 4.44
N ASP A 82 8.33 -4.98 5.45
CA ASP A 82 6.88 -4.97 5.63
C ASP A 82 6.46 -4.46 7.01
N VAL A 83 5.20 -4.06 7.10
CA VAL A 83 4.58 -3.70 8.37
C VAL A 83 4.17 -4.99 9.09
N ILE A 84 4.79 -5.25 10.24
CA ILE A 84 4.49 -6.40 11.09
C ILE A 84 3.00 -6.40 11.47
N GLY A 85 2.31 -7.49 11.17
CA GLY A 85 0.87 -7.63 11.42
C GLY A 85 -0.03 -6.85 10.45
N GLY A 86 0.54 -6.19 9.45
CA GLY A 86 -0.18 -5.50 8.38
C GLY A 86 -1.08 -4.35 8.87
N PHE A 87 -2.08 -4.05 8.05
CA PHE A 87 -3.05 -3.00 8.32
C PHE A 87 -3.84 -3.24 9.61
N ARG A 88 -4.14 -4.49 9.96
CA ARG A 88 -4.83 -4.82 11.22
C ARG A 88 -4.04 -4.35 12.44
N ALA A 89 -2.73 -4.59 12.47
CA ALA A 89 -1.86 -4.13 13.55
C ALA A 89 -1.71 -2.60 13.54
N TRP A 90 -1.59 -1.99 12.36
CA TRP A 90 -1.57 -0.53 12.21
C TRP A 90 -2.81 0.12 12.83
N ARG A 91 -4.00 -0.38 12.49
CA ARG A 91 -5.27 0.09 13.05
C ARG A 91 -5.37 -0.17 14.55
N ALA A 92 -5.01 -1.37 15.01
CA ALA A 92 -5.05 -1.72 16.43
C ALA A 92 -4.14 -0.82 17.29
N ALA A 93 -3.04 -0.33 16.72
CA ALA A 93 -2.15 0.64 17.34
C ALA A 93 -2.71 2.07 17.37
N GLY A 94 -3.90 2.32 16.83
CA GLY A 94 -4.51 3.66 16.77
C GLY A 94 -3.82 4.62 15.80
N LEU A 95 -3.06 4.08 14.83
CA LEU A 95 -2.37 4.90 13.83
C LEU A 95 -3.36 5.46 12.78
N PRO A 96 -3.01 6.54 12.06
CA PRO A 96 -3.93 7.22 11.15
C PRO A 96 -4.52 6.31 10.08
N VAL A 97 -5.85 6.36 9.95
CA VAL A 97 -6.65 5.73 8.90
C VAL A 97 -7.76 6.71 8.51
N GLN A 98 -8.03 6.84 7.21
CA GLN A 98 -9.11 7.66 6.67
C GLN A 98 -10.06 6.80 5.82
N PRO A 99 -11.35 7.14 5.71
CA PRO A 99 -12.23 6.51 4.74
C PRO A 99 -11.64 6.61 3.32
N ASP A 100 -11.83 5.56 2.51
CA ASP A 100 -11.46 5.59 1.10
C ASP A 100 -12.42 6.57 0.38
N GLY A 101 -11.93 7.77 0.05
CA GLY A 101 -12.75 8.81 -0.61
C GLY A 101 -12.92 10.13 0.16
N LEU A 102 -11.85 10.74 0.66
CA LEU A 102 -11.78 12.21 0.82
C LEU A 102 -10.87 12.80 -0.25
N VAL A 103 -11.51 13.20 -1.35
CA VAL A 103 -11.02 14.20 -2.30
C VAL A 103 -10.87 15.54 -1.58
N ALA A 104 -9.67 16.10 -1.59
CA ALA A 104 -9.45 17.50 -1.30
C ALA A 104 -8.84 18.15 -2.55
N ASP A 105 -9.65 18.22 -3.61
CA ASP A 105 -9.53 19.11 -4.78
C ASP A 105 -10.91 19.20 -5.49
N GLY A 106 -11.99 19.36 -4.71
CA GLY A 106 -13.18 20.05 -5.21
C GLY A 106 -14.39 19.26 -5.71
N GLU A 107 -14.51 17.93 -5.56
CA GLU A 107 -15.80 17.27 -5.87
C GLU A 107 -16.11 16.03 -5.02
N LEU A 108 -16.86 16.21 -3.92
CA LEU A 108 -17.53 15.12 -3.21
C LEU A 108 -18.61 14.50 -4.09
N LEU A 109 -18.54 13.20 -4.37
CA LEU A 109 -19.70 12.44 -4.88
C LEU A 109 -19.91 11.14 -4.08
N GLN A 110 -20.66 11.35 -2.99
CA GLN A 110 -21.65 10.48 -2.34
C GLN A 110 -21.33 9.01 -2.04
N ILE A 111 -21.45 8.66 -0.75
CA ILE A 111 -21.68 7.29 -0.27
C ILE A 111 -23.20 7.02 -0.34
N PRO A 112 -23.72 6.11 -1.18
CA PRO A 112 -25.09 5.63 -1.05
C PRO A 112 -25.12 4.20 -0.48
N GLY A 113 -25.82 4.02 0.64
CA GLY A 113 -26.42 2.76 1.14
C GLY A 113 -25.59 1.49 1.00
N ALA A 114 -25.08 0.88 2.07
CA ALA A 114 -25.92 0.15 3.02
C ALA A 114 -27.19 -0.48 2.39
N ALA A 115 -27.05 -1.24 1.30
CA ALA A 115 -28.03 -2.25 0.90
C ALA A 115 -27.38 -3.28 -0.04
N ILE A 116 -26.96 -4.42 0.51
CA ILE A 116 -27.12 -5.68 -0.21
C ILE A 116 -28.26 -6.43 0.47
N SER A 117 -29.44 -6.39 -0.16
CA SER A 117 -30.55 -7.28 0.16
C SER A 117 -30.77 -8.18 -1.04
N SER A 118 -30.70 -9.49 -0.77
CA SER A 118 -31.05 -10.67 -1.58
C SER A 118 -30.33 -10.90 -2.90
#